data_AF-A0A3B9DU01-F1
#
_entry.id   AF-A0A3B9DU01-F1
#
_cell.length_a   1.000
_cell.length_b   1.000
_cell.length_c   1.000
_cell.angle_alpha   90.00
_cell.angle_beta   90.00
_cell.angle_gamma   90.00
#
_symmetry.space_group_name_H-M   'P 1'
#
loop_
_entity.id
_entity.type
_entity.pdbx_description
1 polymer ?
#
loop_
_entity_poly.entity_id
_entity_poly.type
_entity_poly.pdbx_seq_one_letter_code
_entity_poly.pdbx_strand_id
1 'polypeptide(L)'
;MTDHSKLNRRRFLQGSAVAAGGLLLPASVLAACGDGVPSYDEGSGTLLKLARPDKPITLSTVGDPIGNGLAHESGTLQILNWVDYLNPDVLARFEETYGVKTAVTTYDTEEIALNKLRSGAFQPDLIIGLTDSVLSRLVAAELLQPLNHSYLSNFSNVIEGLRDPFYDLGAQYTVPYIIYSTGIGYRSDMGVDTSYFESGNGWDILWDSAYSGRLGILDSYRDVIGSVLHRNGEDVNTGDKKVLDAVLEDLQEMSAATNPKIDILAYT
;
A
#
# COMPACT_ATOMS: atom_id res chain seq x y z
N MET A 1 29.22 -22.15 -43.16
CA MET A 1 27.82 -21.69 -43.23
C MET A 1 27.55 -21.00 -41.91
N THR A 2 27.53 -19.66 -41.99
CA THR A 2 27.23 -18.64 -40.96
C THR A 2 27.96 -18.68 -39.61
N ASP A 3 28.96 -17.80 -39.58
CA ASP A 3 29.75 -17.18 -38.51
C ASP A 3 28.93 -16.62 -37.33
N HIS A 4 29.39 -16.90 -36.10
CA HIS A 4 28.99 -16.21 -34.87
C HIS A 4 30.15 -15.32 -34.41
N SER A 5 30.16 -14.07 -34.89
CA SER A 5 31.11 -13.04 -34.45
C SER A 5 30.41 -11.96 -33.60
N LYS A 6 30.80 -11.97 -32.32
CA LYS A 6 30.85 -10.89 -31.31
C LYS A 6 30.30 -9.52 -31.73
N LEU A 7 29.28 -9.02 -31.03
CA LEU A 7 28.97 -7.58 -31.00
C LEU A 7 29.18 -6.98 -29.61
N ASN A 8 30.22 -6.15 -29.58
CA ASN A 8 30.77 -5.38 -28.47
C ASN A 8 29.83 -4.24 -28.01
N ARG A 9 29.86 -3.96 -26.70
CA ARG A 9 29.20 -2.88 -25.94
C ARG A 9 29.56 -1.44 -26.35
N ARG A 10 30.00 -1.18 -27.58
CA ARG A 10 30.57 0.12 -28.00
C ARG A 10 29.84 0.83 -29.14
N ARG A 11 28.63 0.40 -29.51
CA ARG A 11 27.79 1.04 -30.54
C ARG A 11 26.54 1.76 -30.03
N PHE A 12 26.40 1.94 -28.71
CA PHE A 12 25.27 2.70 -28.13
C PHE A 12 25.52 4.22 -28.02
N LEU A 13 26.73 4.71 -28.33
CA LEU A 13 27.11 6.12 -28.11
C LEU A 13 27.50 6.90 -29.38
N GLN A 14 27.10 6.47 -30.57
CA GLN A 14 27.35 7.22 -31.82
C GLN A 14 26.11 7.32 -32.71
N GLY A 15 24.99 7.76 -32.13
CA GLY A 15 23.71 7.93 -32.84
C GLY A 15 23.02 9.28 -32.63
N SER A 16 23.73 10.32 -32.20
CA SER A 16 23.14 11.64 -31.96
C SER A 16 23.96 12.74 -32.64
N ALA A 17 23.72 12.93 -33.94
CA ALA A 17 24.01 14.17 -34.65
C ALA A 17 23.16 14.28 -35.93
N VAL A 18 22.20 15.22 -35.88
CA VAL A 18 21.60 15.97 -37.01
C VAL A 18 20.59 15.25 -37.93
N ALA A 19 19.31 15.53 -37.70
CA ALA A 19 18.43 16.08 -38.74
C ALA A 19 17.25 16.82 -38.08
N ALA A 20 17.22 18.13 -38.31
CA ALA A 20 16.14 19.03 -37.92
C ALA A 20 14.89 18.78 -38.77
N GLY A 21 13.72 18.74 -38.15
CA GLY A 21 12.41 18.67 -38.81
C GLY A 21 11.31 18.51 -37.78
N GLY A 22 10.57 19.59 -37.53
CA GLY A 22 9.69 19.74 -36.37
C GLY A 22 8.52 18.75 -36.29
N LEU A 23 8.24 18.34 -35.05
CA LEU A 23 6.94 17.90 -34.57
C LEU A 23 6.86 18.36 -33.11
N LEU A 24 5.87 19.22 -32.83
CA LEU A 24 5.57 19.76 -31.51
C LEU A 24 5.14 18.61 -30.60
N LEU A 25 5.99 18.24 -29.63
CA LEU A 25 5.59 17.44 -28.47
C LEU A 25 5.57 18.36 -27.25
N PRO A 26 4.48 18.40 -26.47
CA PRO A 26 4.37 19.32 -25.34
C PRO A 26 5.42 19.02 -24.28
N ALA A 27 6.10 20.08 -23.86
CA ALA A 27 7.07 20.07 -22.77
C ALA A 27 6.34 19.92 -21.43
N SER A 28 6.26 18.70 -20.91
CA SER A 28 5.81 18.46 -19.54
C SER A 28 6.47 17.24 -18.88
N VAL A 29 7.75 17.00 -19.18
CA VAL A 29 8.58 16.07 -18.41
C VAL A 29 9.93 16.72 -18.16
N LEU A 30 10.00 17.69 -17.25
CA LEU A 30 11.23 18.18 -16.61
C LEU A 30 10.88 19.23 -15.53
N ALA A 31 10.31 18.77 -14.42
CA ALA A 31 10.26 19.51 -13.17
C ALA A 31 10.19 18.52 -12.00
N ALA A 32 11.32 17.85 -11.73
CA ALA A 32 11.53 17.09 -10.50
C ALA A 32 12.74 17.71 -9.80
N CYS A 33 12.47 18.74 -8.99
CA CYS A 33 13.30 19.27 -7.90
C CYS A 33 12.50 20.44 -7.29
N GLY A 34 11.86 20.22 -6.14
CA GLY A 34 11.14 21.25 -5.41
C GLY A 34 10.15 20.63 -4.44
N ASP A 35 10.38 20.88 -3.15
CA ASP A 35 9.53 20.47 -2.03
C ASP A 35 8.05 20.76 -2.31
N GLY A 36 7.26 19.69 -2.40
CA GLY A 36 5.82 19.78 -2.62
C GLY A 36 5.19 18.42 -2.39
N VAL A 37 4.56 18.26 -1.22
CA VAL A 37 3.60 17.17 -1.00
C VAL A 37 2.52 17.31 -2.09
N PRO A 38 2.19 16.26 -2.87
CA PRO A 38 1.19 16.38 -3.91
C PRO A 38 -0.16 16.81 -3.32
N SER A 39 -0.70 17.94 -3.79
CA SER A 39 -2.05 18.40 -3.48
C SER A 39 -3.07 17.50 -4.19
N TYR A 40 -4.03 16.98 -3.43
CA TYR A 40 -5.20 16.28 -3.96
C TYR A 40 -6.27 17.33 -4.28
N ASP A 41 -6.53 17.61 -5.56
CA ASP A 41 -7.64 18.46 -5.99
C ASP A 41 -8.47 17.76 -7.08
N GLU A 42 -9.78 17.95 -7.05
CA GLU A 42 -10.80 17.17 -7.77
C GLU A 42 -10.94 17.52 -9.26
N GLY A 43 -9.97 18.21 -9.87
CA GLY A 43 -10.15 18.73 -11.23
C GLY A 43 -8.89 19.09 -11.99
N SER A 44 -8.00 18.13 -12.27
CA SER A 44 -7.11 18.19 -13.45
C SER A 44 -6.36 16.87 -13.64
N GLY A 45 -6.32 16.36 -14.87
CA GLY A 45 -5.82 15.04 -15.22
C GLY A 45 -4.31 14.87 -15.08
N THR A 46 -3.83 14.50 -13.89
CA THR A 46 -2.69 13.59 -13.64
C THR A 46 -2.50 13.30 -12.13
N LEU A 47 -3.59 13.30 -11.35
CA LEU A 47 -3.55 13.03 -9.91
C LEU A 47 -4.21 11.69 -9.59
N LEU A 48 -3.57 10.93 -8.70
CA LEU A 48 -4.07 9.66 -8.18
C LEU A 48 -5.44 9.90 -7.54
N LYS A 49 -6.48 9.22 -8.02
CA LYS A 49 -7.83 9.31 -7.45
C LYS A 49 -7.84 8.60 -6.10
N LEU A 50 -8.27 9.30 -5.05
CA LEU A 50 -8.50 8.70 -3.74
C LEU A 50 -9.82 7.94 -3.76
N ALA A 51 -9.76 6.64 -3.52
CA ALA A 51 -10.94 5.79 -3.41
C ALA A 51 -11.63 5.99 -2.06
N ARG A 52 -12.97 6.01 -2.07
CA ARG A 52 -13.79 5.99 -0.85
C ARG A 52 -15.00 5.07 -1.06
N PRO A 53 -15.58 4.48 0.00
CA PRO A 53 -16.80 3.65 -0.15
C PRO A 53 -17.96 4.35 -0.86
N ASP A 54 -18.13 5.66 -0.65
CA ASP A 54 -19.16 6.50 -1.30
C ASP A 54 -18.73 7.03 -2.68
N LYS A 55 -17.44 6.97 -2.99
CA LYS A 55 -16.84 7.37 -4.27
C LYS A 55 -15.89 6.27 -4.77
N PRO A 56 -16.42 5.10 -5.15
CA PRO A 56 -15.61 3.98 -5.59
C PRO A 56 -14.93 4.31 -6.93
N ILE A 57 -13.77 3.69 -7.19
CA ILE A 57 -12.97 3.95 -8.38
C ILE A 57 -12.75 2.68 -9.19
N THR A 58 -12.83 2.82 -10.51
CA THR A 58 -12.28 1.86 -11.47
C THR A 58 -10.89 2.32 -11.84
N LEU A 59 -9.89 1.46 -11.65
CA LEU A 59 -8.50 1.77 -11.98
C LEU A 59 -8.29 1.63 -13.49
N SER A 60 -7.49 2.51 -14.07
CA SER A 60 -7.14 2.41 -15.48
C SER A 60 -6.35 1.14 -15.72
N THR A 61 -6.88 0.25 -16.57
CA THR A 61 -6.18 -0.97 -16.93
C THR A 61 -4.95 -0.62 -17.79
N VAL A 62 -3.76 -0.92 -17.28
CA VAL A 62 -2.51 -0.94 -18.05
C VAL A 62 -2.13 -2.39 -18.32
N GLY A 63 -2.04 -2.76 -19.60
CA GLY A 63 -1.78 -4.13 -20.04
C GLY A 63 -3.01 -5.03 -20.02
N ASP A 64 -2.81 -6.29 -20.41
CA ASP A 64 -3.85 -7.32 -20.41
C ASP A 64 -3.59 -8.35 -19.30
N PRO A 65 -4.64 -8.96 -18.71
CA PRO A 65 -4.49 -10.16 -17.90
C PRO A 65 -3.76 -11.26 -18.66
N ILE A 66 -3.08 -12.15 -17.94
CA ILE A 66 -2.50 -13.36 -18.54
C ILE A 66 -3.59 -14.18 -19.26
N GLY A 67 -3.23 -14.79 -20.39
CA GLY A 67 -4.17 -15.61 -21.17
C GLY A 67 -4.63 -16.89 -20.45
N ASN A 68 -5.75 -17.45 -20.91
CA ASN A 68 -6.27 -18.74 -20.44
C ASN A 68 -5.46 -19.90 -21.03
N GLY A 69 -5.33 -21.00 -20.26
CA GLY A 69 -4.70 -22.25 -20.72
C GLY A 69 -3.20 -22.15 -21.00
N LEU A 70 -2.50 -21.18 -20.40
CA LEU A 70 -1.05 -21.08 -20.51
C LEU A 70 -0.37 -22.25 -19.79
N ALA A 71 0.77 -22.69 -20.32
CA ALA A 71 1.59 -23.69 -19.66
C ALA A 71 2.16 -23.14 -18.35
N HIS A 72 2.30 -24.00 -17.34
CA HIS A 72 2.92 -23.60 -16.08
C HIS A 72 4.38 -23.22 -16.31
N GLU A 73 4.78 -22.09 -15.73
CA GLU A 73 6.16 -21.65 -15.75
C GLU A 73 7.00 -22.45 -14.75
N SER A 74 8.25 -22.72 -15.12
CA SER A 74 9.22 -23.35 -14.23
C SER A 74 10.01 -22.27 -13.50
N GLY A 75 10.23 -22.44 -12.20
CA GLY A 75 11.05 -21.49 -11.44
C GLY A 75 10.71 -21.49 -9.96
N THR A 76 11.36 -20.59 -9.24
CA THR A 76 11.01 -20.28 -7.85
C THR A 76 10.09 -19.06 -7.86
N LEU A 77 8.88 -19.21 -7.34
CA LEU A 77 7.91 -18.14 -7.16
C LEU A 77 8.49 -17.08 -6.21
N GLN A 78 8.74 -15.89 -6.73
CA GLN A 78 9.27 -14.75 -5.99
C GLN A 78 8.11 -14.00 -5.32
N ILE A 79 8.10 -13.96 -3.99
CA ILE A 79 7.04 -13.32 -3.21
C ILE A 79 7.63 -12.10 -2.49
N LEU A 80 7.02 -10.93 -2.66
CA LEU A 80 7.23 -9.77 -1.80
C LEU A 80 6.14 -9.74 -0.74
N ASN A 81 6.49 -9.70 0.55
CA ASN A 81 5.50 -9.78 1.63
C ASN A 81 5.82 -8.79 2.78
N TRP A 82 4.79 -8.32 3.49
CA TRP A 82 5.01 -7.69 4.79
C TRP A 82 5.64 -8.69 5.77
N VAL A 83 6.48 -8.23 6.69
CA VAL A 83 7.08 -9.12 7.71
C VAL A 83 5.98 -9.81 8.54
N ASP A 84 6.16 -11.08 8.89
CA ASP A 84 5.21 -11.87 9.71
C ASP A 84 3.79 -12.11 9.14
N TYR A 85 3.48 -11.72 7.90
CA TYR A 85 2.15 -11.93 7.30
C TYR A 85 1.92 -13.34 6.73
N LEU A 86 2.98 -14.12 6.50
CA LEU A 86 2.87 -15.42 5.84
C LEU A 86 3.29 -16.54 6.78
N ASN A 87 2.36 -17.46 7.05
CA ASN A 87 2.65 -18.64 7.86
C ASN A 87 3.56 -19.63 7.08
N PRO A 88 4.75 -19.97 7.59
CA PRO A 88 5.70 -20.85 6.90
C PRO A 88 5.13 -22.26 6.63
N ASP A 89 4.22 -22.77 7.48
CA ASP A 89 3.58 -24.08 7.28
C ASP A 89 2.57 -24.07 6.12
N VAL A 90 1.97 -22.91 5.83
CA VAL A 90 1.11 -22.75 4.65
C VAL A 90 1.97 -22.78 3.39
N LEU A 91 3.11 -22.08 3.40
CA LEU A 91 4.03 -22.05 2.28
C LEU A 91 4.66 -23.42 1.99
N ALA A 92 5.07 -24.15 3.03
CA ALA A 92 5.62 -25.49 2.90
C ALA A 92 4.60 -26.47 2.29
N ARG A 93 3.34 -26.43 2.75
CA ARG A 93 2.25 -27.24 2.17
C ARG A 93 1.93 -26.86 0.73
N PHE A 94 2.02 -25.57 0.39
CA PHE A 94 1.86 -25.10 -0.99
C PHE A 94 2.96 -25.67 -1.90
N GLU A 95 4.23 -25.59 -1.48
CA GLU A 95 5.35 -26.18 -2.23
C GLU A 95 5.19 -27.69 -2.45
N GLU A 96 4.80 -28.43 -1.40
CA GLU A 96 4.58 -29.87 -1.47
C GLU A 96 3.43 -30.24 -2.41
N THR A 97 2.29 -29.55 -2.26
CA THR A 97 1.06 -29.85 -3.01
C THR A 97 1.23 -29.61 -4.51
N TYR A 98 1.94 -28.55 -4.89
CA TYR A 98 2.07 -28.14 -6.29
C TYR A 98 3.43 -28.46 -6.91
N GLY A 99 4.37 -29.00 -6.13
CA GLY A 99 5.72 -29.33 -6.60
C GLY A 99 6.51 -28.10 -7.04
N VAL A 100 6.27 -26.95 -6.41
CA VAL A 100 6.90 -25.65 -6.73
C VAL A 100 7.89 -25.24 -5.65
N LYS A 101 8.67 -24.20 -5.94
CA LYS A 101 9.53 -23.53 -4.96
C LYS A 101 9.12 -22.09 -4.79
N THR A 102 9.32 -21.57 -3.59
CA THR A 102 8.98 -20.19 -3.21
C THR A 102 10.18 -19.51 -2.56
N ALA A 103 10.30 -18.20 -2.78
CA ALA A 103 11.29 -17.36 -2.13
C ALA A 103 10.60 -16.08 -1.65
N VAL A 104 10.58 -15.88 -0.34
CA VAL A 104 9.93 -14.72 0.29
C VAL A 104 10.96 -13.66 0.58
N THR A 105 10.69 -12.45 0.11
CA THR A 105 11.41 -11.23 0.43
C THR A 105 10.48 -10.35 1.25
N THR A 106 10.93 -9.86 2.41
CA THR A 106 10.11 -9.03 3.28
C THR A 106 10.38 -7.53 3.09
N TYR A 107 9.43 -6.71 3.55
CA TYR A 107 9.57 -5.27 3.72
C TYR A 107 8.87 -4.80 5.00
N ASP A 108 9.32 -3.66 5.54
CA ASP A 108 8.82 -3.11 6.80
C ASP A 108 7.96 -1.86 6.61
N THR A 109 8.02 -1.23 5.42
CA THR A 109 7.15 -0.11 5.04
C THR A 109 6.78 -0.19 3.56
N GLU A 110 5.59 0.32 3.20
CA GLU A 110 5.12 0.32 1.81
C GLU A 110 6.00 1.20 0.90
N GLU A 111 6.60 2.26 1.44
CA GLU A 111 7.50 3.13 0.68
C GLU A 111 8.80 2.41 0.31
N ILE A 112 9.35 1.56 1.21
CA ILE A 112 10.49 0.69 0.87
C ILE A 112 10.10 -0.31 -0.20
N ALA A 113 8.92 -0.96 -0.07
CA ALA A 113 8.42 -1.92 -1.06
C ALA A 113 8.27 -1.27 -2.44
N LEU A 114 7.60 -0.13 -2.52
CA LEU A 114 7.36 0.59 -3.76
C LEU A 114 8.66 1.04 -4.42
N ASN A 115 9.62 1.57 -3.66
CA ASN A 115 10.92 1.97 -4.21
C ASN A 115 11.70 0.76 -4.77
N LYS A 116 11.61 -0.39 -4.09
CA LYS A 116 12.22 -1.64 -4.58
C LYS A 116 11.62 -2.07 -5.92
N LEU A 117 10.30 -2.05 -6.05
CA LEU A 117 9.58 -2.39 -7.28
C LEU A 117 9.92 -1.41 -8.42
N ARG A 118 9.83 -0.10 -8.16
CA ARG A 118 10.09 0.96 -9.18
C ARG A 118 11.51 0.95 -9.70
N SER A 119 12.49 0.62 -8.85
CA SER A 119 13.89 0.53 -9.27
C SER A 119 14.18 -0.69 -10.16
N GLY A 120 13.28 -1.66 -10.22
CA GLY A 120 13.50 -2.95 -10.87
C GLY A 120 14.51 -3.85 -10.14
N ALA A 121 14.98 -3.45 -8.95
CA ALA A 121 15.91 -4.24 -8.12
C ALA A 121 15.31 -5.58 -7.67
N PHE A 122 13.97 -5.67 -7.63
CA PHE A 122 13.24 -6.90 -7.40
C PHE A 122 11.96 -6.91 -8.23
N GLN A 123 11.72 -8.02 -8.91
CA GLN A 123 10.54 -8.26 -9.74
C GLN A 123 9.83 -9.48 -9.18
N PRO A 124 8.95 -9.31 -8.17
CA PRO A 124 8.20 -10.42 -7.61
C PRO A 124 7.11 -10.89 -8.57
N ASP A 125 6.76 -12.16 -8.48
CA ASP A 125 5.58 -12.74 -9.13
C ASP A 125 4.31 -12.45 -8.33
N LEU A 126 4.42 -12.33 -6.99
CA LEU A 126 3.32 -12.06 -6.09
C LEU A 126 3.70 -11.03 -5.03
N ILE A 127 2.81 -10.07 -4.79
CA ILE A 127 2.94 -9.10 -3.71
C ILE A 127 1.83 -9.35 -2.70
N ILE A 128 2.17 -9.48 -1.43
CA ILE A 128 1.26 -9.70 -0.31
C ILE A 128 1.47 -8.59 0.72
N GLY A 129 0.37 -8.06 1.26
CA GLY A 129 0.42 -7.12 2.38
C GLY A 129 0.63 -5.65 2.00
N LEU A 130 0.51 -5.27 0.72
CA LEU A 130 0.35 -3.87 0.34
C LEU A 130 -1.12 -3.48 0.47
N THR A 131 -1.37 -2.29 0.99
CA THR A 131 -2.70 -1.74 1.21
C THR A 131 -3.25 -1.05 -0.04
N ASP A 132 -4.54 -0.78 -0.02
CA ASP A 132 -5.23 0.01 -1.06
C ASP A 132 -4.63 1.43 -1.20
N SER A 133 -3.98 1.95 -0.16
CA SER A 133 -3.39 3.30 -0.16
C SER A 133 -2.28 3.48 -1.19
N VAL A 134 -1.55 2.42 -1.54
CA VAL A 134 -0.47 2.44 -2.54
C VAL A 134 -0.87 1.85 -3.89
N LEU A 135 -2.04 1.23 -3.99
CA LEU A 135 -2.51 0.55 -5.20
C LEU A 135 -2.52 1.46 -6.42
N SER A 136 -3.08 2.66 -6.28
CA SER A 136 -3.13 3.64 -7.37
C SER A 136 -1.73 4.03 -7.88
N ARG A 137 -0.73 4.13 -6.98
CA ARG A 137 0.67 4.41 -7.32
C ARG A 137 1.29 3.24 -8.09
N LEU A 138 0.99 2.01 -7.70
CA LEU A 138 1.48 0.79 -8.36
C LEU A 138 0.93 0.67 -9.78
N VAL A 139 -0.38 0.89 -9.96
CA VAL A 139 -1.03 0.86 -11.29
C VAL A 139 -0.50 1.98 -12.17
N ALA A 140 -0.39 3.21 -11.66
CA ALA A 140 0.15 4.35 -12.41
C ALA A 140 1.63 4.18 -12.79
N ALA A 141 2.38 3.40 -12.02
CA ALA A 141 3.77 3.04 -12.30
C ALA A 141 3.92 1.79 -13.19
N GLU A 142 2.81 1.21 -13.66
CA GLU A 142 2.77 0.00 -14.49
C GLU A 142 3.46 -1.21 -13.83
N LEU A 143 3.39 -1.29 -12.51
CA LEU A 143 4.04 -2.34 -11.71
C LEU A 143 3.13 -3.55 -11.44
N LEU A 144 1.86 -3.49 -11.85
CA LEU A 144 0.89 -4.56 -11.66
C LEU A 144 0.30 -4.98 -13.00
N GLN A 145 0.11 -6.29 -13.13
CA GLN A 145 -0.67 -6.87 -14.21
C GLN A 145 -2.11 -7.08 -13.74
N PRO A 146 -3.13 -6.81 -14.58
CA PRO A 146 -4.51 -7.15 -14.26
C PRO A 146 -4.69 -8.66 -14.00
N LEU A 147 -5.58 -9.00 -13.06
CA LEU A 147 -5.86 -10.38 -12.69
C LEU A 147 -6.70 -11.09 -13.75
N ASN A 148 -6.32 -12.33 -14.08
CA ASN A 148 -7.21 -13.23 -14.81
C ASN A 148 -8.09 -13.99 -13.83
N HIS A 149 -9.33 -13.54 -13.70
CA HIS A 149 -10.31 -14.10 -12.76
C HIS A 149 -10.65 -15.58 -13.02
N SER A 150 -10.42 -16.10 -14.23
CA SER A 150 -10.65 -17.53 -14.51
C SER A 150 -9.71 -18.46 -13.72
N TYR A 151 -8.55 -17.96 -13.30
CA TYR A 151 -7.62 -18.70 -12.44
C TYR A 151 -7.92 -18.52 -10.94
N LEU A 152 -8.80 -17.59 -10.57
CA LEU A 152 -9.19 -17.34 -9.18
C LEU A 152 -10.39 -18.23 -8.78
N SER A 153 -10.22 -19.55 -8.88
CA SER A 153 -11.28 -20.54 -8.61
C SER A 153 -11.91 -20.45 -7.21
N ASN A 154 -11.19 -19.85 -6.25
CA ASN A 154 -11.64 -19.66 -4.87
C ASN A 154 -12.14 -18.23 -4.56
N PHE A 155 -12.24 -17.34 -5.56
CA PHE A 155 -12.61 -15.93 -5.33
C PHE A 155 -14.02 -15.75 -4.74
N SER A 156 -14.91 -16.71 -4.99
CA SER A 156 -16.25 -16.73 -4.37
C SER A 156 -16.21 -16.86 -2.84
N ASN A 157 -15.09 -17.29 -2.25
CA ASN A 157 -14.92 -17.37 -0.80
C ASN A 157 -14.57 -16.00 -0.17
N VAL A 158 -14.19 -15.00 -0.97
CA VAL A 158 -13.95 -13.63 -0.49
C VAL A 158 -15.26 -13.05 0.05
N ILE A 159 -15.18 -12.22 1.09
CA ILE A 159 -16.33 -11.54 1.68
C ILE A 159 -17.02 -10.68 0.59
N GLU A 160 -18.35 -10.71 0.53
CA GLU A 160 -19.13 -10.14 -0.57
C GLU A 160 -18.74 -8.69 -0.93
N GLY A 161 -18.61 -7.80 0.05
CA GLY A 161 -18.23 -6.40 -0.16
C GLY A 161 -16.80 -6.15 -0.66
N LEU A 162 -15.96 -7.19 -0.72
CA LEU A 162 -14.58 -7.11 -1.21
C LEU A 162 -14.34 -7.96 -2.46
N ARG A 163 -15.38 -8.56 -3.02
CA ARG A 163 -15.34 -9.14 -4.37
C ARG A 163 -15.38 -8.05 -5.45
N ASP A 164 -15.91 -6.89 -5.10
CA ASP A 164 -15.97 -5.69 -5.92
C ASP A 164 -15.59 -4.47 -5.05
N PRO A 165 -14.32 -4.38 -4.61
CA PRO A 165 -13.92 -3.41 -3.60
C PRO A 165 -13.93 -1.98 -4.16
N PHE A 166 -14.31 -1.02 -3.31
CA PHE A 166 -14.43 0.40 -3.72
C PHE A 166 -13.11 1.02 -4.24
N TYR A 167 -11.97 0.46 -3.85
CA TYR A 167 -10.63 0.93 -4.26
C TYR A 167 -10.12 0.29 -5.56
N ASP A 168 -10.78 -0.78 -6.04
CA ASP A 168 -10.41 -1.55 -7.22
C ASP A 168 -11.67 -2.20 -7.80
N LEU A 169 -12.61 -1.40 -8.30
CA LEU A 169 -13.88 -1.90 -8.81
C LEU A 169 -13.67 -2.97 -9.89
N GLY A 170 -14.36 -4.10 -9.76
CA GLY A 170 -14.18 -5.30 -10.57
C GLY A 170 -13.03 -6.19 -10.11
N ALA A 171 -12.38 -5.88 -8.98
CA ALA A 171 -11.18 -6.55 -8.47
C ALA A 171 -10.14 -6.76 -9.57
N GLN A 172 -9.84 -5.68 -10.32
CA GLN A 172 -9.02 -5.76 -11.53
C GLN A 172 -7.58 -6.15 -11.21
N TYR A 173 -7.08 -5.76 -10.05
CA TYR A 173 -5.66 -5.90 -9.67
C TYR A 173 -5.47 -6.63 -8.34
N THR A 174 -6.48 -6.69 -7.49
CA THR A 174 -6.32 -7.12 -6.10
C THR A 174 -7.21 -8.30 -5.71
N VAL A 175 -6.70 -9.11 -4.78
CA VAL A 175 -7.48 -10.10 -4.02
C VAL A 175 -7.27 -9.80 -2.54
N PRO A 176 -8.33 -9.62 -1.72
CA PRO A 176 -8.18 -9.38 -0.29
C PRO A 176 -7.47 -10.54 0.41
N TYR A 177 -6.44 -10.23 1.20
CA TYR A 177 -5.68 -11.22 1.98
C TYR A 177 -6.01 -11.17 3.47
N ILE A 178 -5.74 -10.03 4.10
CA ILE A 178 -6.05 -9.75 5.51
C ILE A 178 -6.79 -8.42 5.57
N ILE A 179 -7.82 -8.36 6.39
CA ILE A 179 -8.54 -7.14 6.74
C ILE A 179 -8.38 -6.97 8.24
N TYR A 180 -8.05 -5.78 8.67
CA TYR A 180 -7.90 -5.45 10.08
C TYR A 180 -8.47 -4.06 10.34
N SER A 181 -8.72 -3.77 11.61
CA SER A 181 -9.02 -2.45 12.10
C SER A 181 -8.05 -2.12 13.22
N THR A 182 -7.59 -0.88 13.25
CA THR A 182 -6.82 -0.35 14.38
C THR A 182 -7.79 0.13 15.45
N GLY A 183 -7.48 -0.17 16.71
CA GLY A 183 -8.31 0.18 17.86
C GLY A 183 -7.50 0.25 19.14
N ILE A 184 -8.19 0.36 20.28
CA ILE A 184 -7.56 0.45 21.60
C ILE A 184 -7.61 -0.92 22.27
N GLY A 185 -6.43 -1.51 22.49
CA GLY A 185 -6.25 -2.65 23.39
C GLY A 185 -5.89 -2.17 24.79
N TYR A 186 -6.49 -2.76 25.83
CA TYR A 186 -6.18 -2.41 27.21
C TYR A 186 -6.11 -3.64 28.12
N ARG A 187 -5.40 -3.49 29.24
CA ARG A 187 -5.27 -4.50 30.29
C ARG A 187 -6.42 -4.39 31.29
N SER A 188 -7.36 -5.33 31.23
CA SER A 188 -8.55 -5.34 32.10
C SER A 188 -8.23 -5.50 33.59
N ASP A 189 -7.07 -6.07 33.92
CA ASP A 189 -6.58 -6.23 35.30
C ASP A 189 -5.87 -4.98 35.86
N MET A 190 -5.67 -3.94 35.04
CA MET A 190 -4.98 -2.71 35.44
C MET A 190 -5.94 -1.55 35.79
N GLY A 191 -7.25 -1.84 35.89
CA GLY A 191 -8.24 -0.84 36.30
C GLY A 191 -8.40 0.32 35.32
N VAL A 192 -8.27 0.06 34.02
CA VAL A 192 -8.53 1.03 32.95
C VAL A 192 -10.01 1.42 32.99
N ASP A 193 -10.28 2.72 32.95
CA ASP A 193 -11.65 3.24 32.90
C ASP A 193 -12.29 2.91 31.55
N THR A 194 -13.22 1.96 31.55
CA THR A 194 -13.90 1.52 30.33
C THR A 194 -15.06 2.45 29.93
N SER A 195 -15.41 3.44 30.75
CA SER A 195 -16.50 4.37 30.42
C SER A 195 -16.24 5.21 29.16
N TYR A 196 -14.96 5.42 28.82
CA TYR A 196 -14.54 6.01 27.54
C TYR A 196 -15.10 5.24 26.33
N PHE A 197 -15.19 3.92 26.39
CA PHE A 197 -15.67 3.10 25.27
C PHE A 197 -17.20 3.08 25.18
N GLU A 198 -17.90 3.43 26.25
CA GLU A 198 -19.36 3.54 26.30
C GLU A 198 -19.86 4.92 25.83
N SER A 199 -19.02 5.96 25.94
CA SER A 199 -19.37 7.34 25.60
C SER A 199 -19.49 7.64 24.10
N GLY A 200 -19.09 6.68 23.25
CA GLY A 200 -19.05 6.83 21.79
C GLY A 200 -17.77 7.46 21.24
N ASN A 201 -16.85 7.91 22.11
CA ASN A 201 -15.54 8.41 21.71
C ASN A 201 -14.41 7.80 22.57
N GLY A 202 -14.13 6.52 22.35
CA GLY A 202 -13.11 5.78 23.09
C GLY A 202 -11.69 6.34 22.95
N TRP A 203 -11.42 7.14 21.92
CA TRP A 203 -10.11 7.71 21.65
C TRP A 203 -9.69 8.78 22.67
N ASP A 204 -10.63 9.40 23.38
CA ASP A 204 -10.34 10.41 24.40
C ASP A 204 -9.42 9.90 25.51
N ILE A 205 -9.40 8.59 25.75
CA ILE A 205 -8.52 7.96 26.73
C ILE A 205 -7.02 8.23 26.46
N LEU A 206 -6.65 8.44 25.19
CA LEU A 206 -5.26 8.69 24.81
C LEU A 206 -4.74 10.06 25.27
N TRP A 207 -5.65 10.99 25.63
CA TRP A 207 -5.33 12.33 26.14
C TRP A 207 -5.48 12.45 27.66
N ASP A 208 -5.93 11.41 28.36
CA ASP A 208 -6.09 11.48 29.81
C ASP A 208 -4.74 11.29 30.51
N SER A 209 -4.29 12.36 31.17
CA SER A 209 -3.07 12.40 31.99
C SER A 209 -3.01 11.33 33.09
N ALA A 210 -4.13 10.74 33.50
CA ALA A 210 -4.16 9.59 34.41
C ALA A 210 -3.38 8.38 33.86
N TYR A 211 -3.25 8.27 32.54
CA TYR A 211 -2.51 7.21 31.86
C TYR A 211 -1.08 7.62 31.45
N SER A 212 -0.56 8.74 31.99
CA SER A 212 0.79 9.21 31.67
C SER A 212 1.88 8.17 31.94
N GLY A 213 2.72 7.91 30.93
CA GLY A 213 3.77 6.90 30.94
C GLY A 213 3.27 5.45 30.89
N ARG A 214 1.97 5.23 30.67
CA ARG A 214 1.33 3.89 30.63
C ARG A 214 0.63 3.60 29.29
N LEU A 215 0.63 4.53 28.35
CA LEU A 215 0.08 4.35 27.01
C LEU A 215 1.14 3.92 26.00
N GLY A 216 0.70 3.15 25.02
CA GLY A 216 1.44 2.86 23.78
C GLY A 216 0.64 3.37 22.58
N ILE A 217 1.32 3.99 21.62
CA ILE A 217 0.75 4.32 20.30
C ILE A 217 1.56 3.64 19.20
N LEU A 218 0.90 3.31 18.10
CA LEU A 218 1.53 2.67 16.96
C LEU A 218 2.57 3.60 16.33
N ASP A 219 3.73 3.08 15.95
CA ASP A 219 4.68 3.73 15.05
C ASP A 219 4.17 3.69 13.59
N SER A 220 3.00 4.29 13.38
CA SER A 220 2.32 4.37 12.08
C SER A 220 1.63 5.71 11.97
N TYR A 221 2.13 6.55 11.05
CA TYR A 221 1.64 7.92 10.91
C TYR A 221 0.15 7.97 10.55
N ARG A 222 -0.34 7.06 9.69
CA ARG A 222 -1.75 6.99 9.28
C ARG A 222 -2.64 6.60 10.45
N ASP A 223 -2.26 5.59 11.22
CA ASP A 223 -3.07 5.10 12.34
C ASP A 223 -3.18 6.14 13.46
N VAL A 224 -2.07 6.80 13.80
CA VAL A 224 -2.04 7.82 14.85
C VAL A 224 -2.81 9.08 14.42
N ILE A 225 -2.62 9.56 13.18
CA ILE A 225 -3.43 10.67 12.64
C ILE A 225 -4.91 10.27 12.58
N GLY A 226 -5.21 9.05 12.13
CA GLY A 226 -6.56 8.52 12.04
C GLY A 226 -7.26 8.46 13.39
N SER A 227 -6.55 8.15 14.49
CA SER A 227 -7.09 8.17 15.85
C SER A 227 -7.59 9.56 16.27
N VAL A 228 -6.86 10.62 15.88
CA VAL A 228 -7.23 12.02 16.16
C VAL A 228 -8.42 12.44 15.30
N LEU A 229 -8.40 12.09 14.01
CA LEU A 229 -9.51 12.38 13.10
C LEU A 229 -10.80 11.69 13.57
N HIS A 230 -10.71 10.43 14.01
CA HIS A 230 -11.83 9.73 14.62
C HIS A 230 -12.30 10.40 15.91
N ARG A 231 -11.37 10.79 16.79
CA ARG A 231 -11.68 11.51 18.02
C ARG A 231 -12.45 12.81 17.74
N ASN A 232 -12.09 13.52 16.68
CA ASN A 232 -12.66 14.81 16.33
C ASN A 232 -13.90 14.71 15.43
N GLY A 233 -14.29 13.50 15.02
CA GLY A 233 -15.42 13.26 14.12
C GLY A 233 -15.18 13.72 12.68
N GLU A 234 -13.92 13.84 12.28
CA GLU A 234 -13.49 14.29 10.95
C GLU A 234 -13.36 13.12 9.96
N ASP A 235 -13.36 13.43 8.66
CA ASP A 235 -13.07 12.43 7.61
C ASP A 235 -11.61 11.96 7.75
N VAL A 236 -11.41 10.67 8.02
CA VAL A 236 -10.07 10.04 8.14
C VAL A 236 -9.24 10.11 6.86
N ASN A 237 -9.88 10.38 5.72
CA ASN A 237 -9.24 10.57 4.42
C ASN A 237 -9.12 12.05 4.01
N THR A 238 -9.36 13.00 4.93
CA THR A 238 -9.27 14.43 4.64
C THR A 238 -7.88 14.85 4.16
N GLY A 239 -7.86 15.75 3.18
CA GLY A 239 -6.67 16.49 2.75
C GLY A 239 -6.70 17.96 3.17
N ASP A 240 -7.69 18.40 3.95
CA ASP A 240 -7.84 19.80 4.35
C ASP A 240 -6.70 20.18 5.31
N LYS A 241 -5.88 21.13 4.86
CA LYS A 241 -4.74 21.61 5.64
C LYS A 241 -5.13 22.10 7.04
N LYS A 242 -6.26 22.79 7.19
CA LYS A 242 -6.69 23.30 8.51
C LYS A 242 -7.02 22.18 9.48
N VAL A 243 -7.68 21.14 8.99
CA VAL A 243 -7.97 19.94 9.80
C VAL A 243 -6.66 19.26 10.18
N LEU A 244 -5.72 19.12 9.25
CA LEU A 244 -4.42 18.51 9.52
C LEU A 244 -3.54 19.35 10.48
N ASP A 245 -3.63 20.68 10.42
CA ASP A 245 -2.95 21.57 11.36
C ASP A 245 -3.53 21.38 12.79
N ALA A 246 -4.86 21.26 12.93
CA ALA A 246 -5.50 20.96 14.21
C ALA A 246 -5.12 19.55 14.74
N VAL A 247 -4.99 18.55 13.85
CA VAL A 247 -4.49 17.23 14.23
C VAL A 247 -3.08 17.30 14.83
N LEU A 248 -2.20 18.12 14.26
CA LEU A 248 -0.85 18.30 14.80
C LEU A 248 -0.87 18.90 16.21
N GLU A 249 -1.72 19.90 16.45
CA GLU A 249 -1.91 20.49 17.78
C GLU A 249 -2.40 19.44 18.78
N ASP A 250 -3.43 18.66 18.43
CA ASP A 250 -3.96 17.57 19.25
C ASP A 250 -2.90 16.52 19.59
N LEU A 251 -2.06 16.13 18.62
CA LEU A 251 -0.98 15.17 18.86
C LEU A 251 0.08 15.71 19.81
N GLN A 252 0.38 17.00 19.74
CA GLN A 252 1.29 17.65 20.69
C GLN A 252 0.70 17.66 22.10
N GLU A 253 -0.59 17.93 22.23
CA GLU A 253 -1.30 17.85 23.51
C GLU A 253 -1.31 16.43 24.07
N MET A 254 -1.58 15.41 23.25
CA MET A 254 -1.52 14.00 23.64
C MET A 254 -0.15 13.67 24.20
N SER A 255 0.90 14.00 23.45
CA SER A 255 2.29 13.74 23.82
C SER A 255 2.65 14.41 25.14
N ALA A 256 2.25 15.68 25.33
CA ALA A 256 2.49 16.42 26.57
C ALA A 256 1.71 15.86 27.77
N ALA A 257 0.47 15.43 27.57
CA ALA A 257 -0.39 14.92 28.64
C ALA A 257 0.03 13.51 29.09
N THR A 258 0.36 12.63 28.14
CA THR A 258 0.45 11.19 28.43
C THR A 258 1.82 10.57 28.19
N ASN A 259 2.77 11.27 27.54
CA ASN A 259 4.11 10.75 27.25
C ASN A 259 4.09 9.28 26.76
N PRO A 260 3.36 8.98 25.67
CA PRO A 260 3.12 7.61 25.24
C PRO A 260 4.41 6.98 24.70
N LYS A 261 4.54 5.66 24.87
CA LYS A 261 5.57 4.89 24.16
C LYS A 261 5.15 4.71 22.70
N ILE A 262 6.06 4.96 21.77
CA ILE A 262 5.84 4.74 20.33
C ILE A 262 6.53 3.44 19.92
N ASP A 263 5.79 2.51 19.32
CA ASP A 263 6.31 1.20 18.91
C ASP A 263 5.43 0.57 17.82
N ILE A 264 5.98 -0.36 17.02
CA ILE A 264 5.23 -1.16 16.04
C ILE A 264 4.74 -2.49 16.64
N LEU A 265 5.19 -2.84 17.86
CA LEU A 265 4.84 -4.06 18.56
C LEU A 265 3.40 -4.01 19.15
N ALA A 266 2.40 -3.96 18.28
CA ALA A 266 1.03 -4.37 18.63
C ALA A 266 0.83 -5.90 18.45
N TYR A 267 1.88 -6.62 18.03
CA TYR A 267 1.83 -8.04 17.66
C TYR A 267 2.58 -8.99 18.62
N THR A 268 3.15 -8.50 19.73
CA THR A 268 3.87 -9.34 20.71
C THR A 268 3.55 -9.00 22.15
#